data_AF-A0A8H3WCV5-F1
#
_entry.id   AF-A0A8H3WCV5-F1
#
_cell.length_a   1.000
_cell.length_b   1.000
_cell.length_c   1.000
_cell.angle_alpha   90.00
_cell.angle_beta   90.00
_cell.angle_gamma   90.00
#
_symmetry.space_group_name_H-M   'P 1'
#
loop_
_entity.id
_entity.type
_entity.pdbx_description
1 polymer ?
#
loop_
_entity_poly.entity_id
_entity_poly.type
_entity_poly.pdbx_seq_one_letter_code
_entity_poly.pdbx_strand_id
1 'polypeptide(L)'
;MFTLPLVIALLSQSAIIASAPVNSIKARDNLDDIEAALAPVSQSLAQVDAAVLALDGGPVTANNLLVFSQQAEATTNQATLQIQQAGSLGAIRAARLRRITDGLLDQTTTTVSDLVSRKPVLDNLGVSGVALDSLQRQKISTMALTAALEEKIPRVGQRIAEEDRAQLENVLDQGIAAYSQPAVQAVPVTVIPAAAPAPAPVPAPGIVVPAAPAAGAPPAAAPAPAAPAPPAAAPAPPAAAPPAAAPAAPPAAAVPADPNAQPSAEQPAAGWPEAANPTQPEPAAGAPASPPPAAAPAPAPPAAAPAPAPAPAVPVAVVPAPNSPPPQVTPPAGRGDRRRKKKAGANILNSAQE
;
A
#
# COMPACT_ATOMS: atom_id res chain seq x y z
N MET A 1 -24.94 9.62 19.40
CA MET A 1 -23.87 10.61 19.16
C MET A 1 -22.60 10.07 19.76
N PHE A 2 -21.81 9.33 18.98
CA PHE A 2 -20.53 8.80 19.43
C PHE A 2 -19.49 9.91 19.30
N THR A 3 -19.18 10.53 20.42
CA THR A 3 -18.00 11.39 20.57
C THR A 3 -16.77 10.55 20.34
N LEU A 4 -16.08 10.85 19.24
CA LEU A 4 -14.82 10.26 18.81
C LEU A 4 -13.69 11.28 19.06
N PRO A 5 -13.25 11.53 20.31
CA PRO A 5 -11.93 12.05 20.56
C PRO A 5 -10.98 10.86 20.80
N LEU A 6 -9.68 11.06 20.54
CA LEU A 6 -8.57 10.25 21.06
C LEU A 6 -7.82 9.26 20.12
N VAL A 7 -7.70 9.55 18.82
CA VAL A 7 -6.56 9.02 18.01
C VAL A 7 -6.00 10.11 17.07
N ILE A 8 -5.72 11.31 17.60
CA ILE A 8 -4.98 12.38 16.91
C ILE A 8 -3.85 12.91 17.81
N ALA A 9 -3.15 12.02 18.53
CA ALA A 9 -2.11 12.42 19.48
C ALA A 9 -0.78 11.65 19.34
N LEU A 10 -0.51 11.02 18.19
CA LEU A 10 0.74 10.26 18.00
C LEU A 10 1.51 10.54 16.70
N LEU A 11 1.34 11.73 16.09
CA LEU A 11 2.16 12.15 14.93
C LEU A 11 2.72 13.58 15.05
N SER A 12 2.85 14.12 16.28
CA SER A 12 3.30 15.51 16.50
C SER A 12 4.72 15.65 17.07
N GLN A 13 5.60 14.65 16.94
CA GLN A 13 6.99 14.78 17.41
C GLN A 13 8.02 14.31 16.38
N SER A 14 8.17 15.07 15.30
CA SER A 14 9.42 15.07 14.54
C SER A 14 9.48 16.26 13.59
N ALA A 15 9.98 17.39 14.09
CA ALA A 15 10.67 18.40 13.29
C ALA A 15 11.25 19.52 14.18
N ILE A 16 12.34 19.23 14.90
CA ILE A 16 13.40 20.23 15.05
C ILE A 16 14.24 20.06 13.78
N ILE A 17 13.96 20.86 12.75
CA ILE A 17 14.76 20.86 11.52
C ILE A 17 15.99 21.72 11.79
N ALA A 18 17.07 21.03 12.14
CA ALA A 18 18.41 21.48 11.81
C ALA A 18 18.46 21.69 10.28
N SER A 19 18.90 22.87 9.85
CA SER A 19 19.20 23.20 8.47
C SER A 19 20.28 22.24 7.93
N ALA A 20 19.85 21.10 7.38
CA ALA A 20 20.73 20.20 6.69
C ALA A 20 21.17 20.85 5.36
N PRO A 21 22.45 20.72 4.98
CA PRO A 21 22.97 21.32 3.77
C PRO A 21 22.19 20.80 2.56
N VAL A 22 21.78 21.75 1.71
CA VAL A 22 21.20 21.49 0.40
C VAL A 22 22.28 20.79 -0.43
N ASN A 23 22.25 19.45 -0.43
CA ASN A 23 23.07 18.62 -1.33
C ASN A 23 22.53 18.78 -2.75
N SER A 24 22.76 19.96 -3.32
CA SER A 24 22.54 20.24 -4.72
C SER A 24 23.51 19.40 -5.56
N ILE A 25 23.05 18.93 -6.71
CA ILE A 25 23.86 18.48 -7.86
C ILE A 25 24.54 17.10 -7.78
N LYS A 26 23.98 16.14 -7.04
CA LYS A 26 23.85 14.81 -7.67
C LYS A 26 22.40 14.76 -8.11
N ALA A 27 22.17 14.54 -9.40
CA ALA A 27 20.91 13.96 -9.84
C ALA A 27 20.81 12.62 -9.11
N ARG A 28 20.37 12.67 -7.84
CA ARG A 28 20.06 11.51 -7.03
C ARG A 28 19.11 10.69 -7.87
N ASP A 29 19.26 9.38 -7.78
CA ASP A 29 18.42 8.47 -8.50
C ASP A 29 16.98 8.63 -8.01
N ASN A 30 16.23 9.58 -8.59
CA ASN A 30 14.85 9.92 -8.20
C ASN A 30 13.96 8.68 -8.21
N LEU A 31 14.30 7.68 -9.02
CA LEU A 31 13.64 6.38 -9.02
C LEU A 31 13.83 5.64 -7.70
N ASP A 32 15.04 5.56 -7.17
CA ASP A 32 15.32 4.82 -5.93
C ASP A 32 14.60 5.47 -4.74
N ASP A 33 14.52 6.81 -4.69
CA ASP A 33 13.74 7.54 -3.68
C ASP A 33 12.23 7.23 -3.80
N ILE A 34 11.68 7.17 -5.02
CA ILE A 34 10.28 6.81 -5.28
C ILE A 34 10.02 5.33 -4.95
N GLU A 35 10.91 4.42 -5.34
CA GLU A 35 10.82 2.99 -5.02
C GLU A 35 10.86 2.75 -3.50
N ALA A 36 11.76 3.43 -2.80
CA ALA A 36 11.85 3.38 -1.34
C ALA A 36 10.58 3.93 -0.66
N ALA A 37 9.97 4.97 -1.23
CA ALA A 37 8.70 5.52 -0.73
C ALA A 37 7.51 4.58 -0.97
N LEU A 38 7.49 3.87 -2.10
CA LEU A 38 6.39 2.96 -2.47
C LEU A 38 6.48 1.58 -1.79
N ALA A 39 7.68 1.13 -1.40
CA ALA A 39 7.85 -0.19 -0.76
C ALA A 39 6.98 -0.35 0.50
N PRO A 40 6.95 0.59 1.46
CA PRO A 40 6.04 0.54 2.60
C PRO A 40 4.56 0.49 2.22
N VAL A 41 4.15 1.15 1.13
CA VAL A 41 2.74 1.15 0.65
C VAL A 41 2.35 -0.25 0.21
N SER A 42 3.18 -0.91 -0.61
CA SER A 42 2.94 -2.28 -1.06
C SER A 42 2.81 -3.27 0.11
N GLN A 43 3.67 -3.13 1.12
CA GLN A 43 3.64 -3.95 2.32
C GLN A 43 2.39 -3.69 3.16
N SER A 44 1.99 -2.42 3.32
CA SER A 44 0.77 -2.09 4.06
C SER A 44 -0.48 -2.61 3.36
N LEU A 45 -0.55 -2.54 2.03
CA LEU A 45 -1.64 -3.14 1.26
C LEU A 45 -1.69 -4.66 1.47
N ALA A 46 -0.54 -5.33 1.53
CA ALA A 46 -0.50 -6.78 1.74
C ALA A 46 -0.99 -7.16 3.16
N GLN A 47 -0.73 -6.31 4.15
CA GLN A 47 -1.25 -6.48 5.50
C GLN A 47 -2.76 -6.26 5.58
N VAL A 48 -3.28 -5.25 4.86
CA VAL A 48 -4.73 -5.04 4.74
C VAL A 48 -5.38 -6.24 4.06
N ASP A 49 -4.82 -6.71 2.94
CA ASP A 49 -5.28 -7.90 2.22
C ASP A 49 -5.34 -9.15 3.10
N ALA A 50 -4.25 -9.45 3.79
CA ALA A 50 -4.18 -10.58 4.72
C ALA A 50 -5.22 -10.43 5.85
N ALA A 51 -5.45 -9.22 6.36
CA ALA A 51 -6.46 -8.97 7.38
C ALA A 51 -7.89 -9.17 6.86
N VAL A 52 -8.17 -8.77 5.61
CA VAL A 52 -9.45 -9.03 4.92
C VAL A 52 -9.67 -10.53 4.74
N LEU A 53 -8.65 -11.28 4.32
CA LEU A 53 -8.73 -12.73 4.17
C LEU A 53 -8.92 -13.44 5.52
N ALA A 54 -8.36 -12.89 6.60
CA ALA A 54 -8.49 -13.39 7.96
C ALA A 54 -9.82 -13.02 8.65
N LEU A 55 -10.71 -12.27 8.01
CA LEU A 55 -12.02 -11.93 8.61
C LEU A 55 -12.88 -13.17 8.81
N ASP A 56 -13.08 -13.50 10.08
CA ASP A 56 -13.84 -14.66 10.57
C ASP A 56 -15.19 -14.27 11.21
N GLY A 57 -15.52 -12.98 11.24
CA GLY A 57 -16.71 -12.48 11.94
C GLY A 57 -16.49 -12.21 13.43
N GLY A 58 -15.24 -12.28 13.91
CA GLY A 58 -14.86 -11.86 15.26
C GLY A 58 -14.57 -10.36 15.35
N PRO A 59 -14.75 -9.73 16.53
CA PRO A 59 -14.41 -8.31 16.74
C PRO A 59 -12.90 -8.05 16.66
N VAL A 60 -12.06 -9.05 16.96
CA VAL A 60 -10.59 -8.91 16.92
C VAL A 60 -10.07 -8.74 15.50
N THR A 61 -10.54 -9.58 14.57
CA THR A 61 -10.12 -9.53 13.15
C THR A 61 -10.63 -8.25 12.47
N ALA A 62 -11.85 -7.81 12.81
CA ALA A 62 -12.38 -6.51 12.36
C ALA A 62 -11.57 -5.31 12.88
N ASN A 63 -11.13 -5.34 14.15
CA ASN A 63 -10.27 -4.30 14.71
C ASN A 63 -8.88 -4.27 14.05
N ASN A 64 -8.28 -5.44 13.78
CA ASN A 64 -7.01 -5.53 13.06
C ASN A 64 -7.11 -4.93 11.66
N LEU A 65 -8.20 -5.24 10.93
CA LEU A 65 -8.46 -4.64 9.62
C LEU A 65 -8.49 -3.11 9.70
N LEU A 66 -9.19 -2.54 10.69
CA LEU A 66 -9.24 -1.09 10.88
C LEU A 66 -7.86 -0.48 11.15
N VAL A 67 -7.05 -1.11 12.01
CA VAL A 67 -5.69 -0.64 12.33
C VAL A 67 -4.79 -0.66 11.09
N PHE A 68 -4.79 -1.77 10.33
CA PHE A 68 -4.00 -1.87 9.11
C PHE A 68 -4.47 -0.90 8.02
N SER A 69 -5.77 -0.64 7.90
CA SER A 69 -6.29 0.36 6.97
C SER A 69 -5.83 1.78 7.31
N GLN A 70 -5.83 2.16 8.60
CA GLN A 70 -5.31 3.46 9.05
C GLN A 70 -3.81 3.58 8.83
N GLN A 71 -3.06 2.50 9.07
CA GLN A 71 -1.63 2.46 8.77
C GLN A 71 -1.36 2.62 7.27
N ALA A 72 -2.14 1.93 6.41
CA ALA A 72 -2.03 2.06 4.96
C ALA A 72 -2.31 3.49 4.49
N GLU A 73 -3.30 4.16 5.06
CA GLU A 73 -3.59 5.57 4.77
C GLU A 73 -2.40 6.46 5.15
N ALA A 74 -1.86 6.31 6.35
CA ALA A 74 -0.71 7.10 6.82
C ALA A 74 0.54 6.87 5.95
N THR A 75 0.84 5.61 5.63
CA THR A 75 1.97 5.24 4.77
C THR A 75 1.79 5.77 3.35
N THR A 76 0.59 5.70 2.79
CA THR A 76 0.27 6.27 1.46
C THR A 76 0.48 7.78 1.45
N ASN A 77 -0.03 8.49 2.47
CA ASN A 77 0.16 9.95 2.59
C ASN A 77 1.65 10.33 2.71
N GLN A 78 2.42 9.57 3.48
CA GLN A 78 3.87 9.78 3.59
C GLN A 78 4.58 9.53 2.25
N ALA A 79 4.25 8.46 1.54
CA ALA A 79 4.81 8.17 0.23
C ALA A 79 4.50 9.29 -0.77
N THR A 80 3.26 9.81 -0.78
CA THR A 80 2.86 10.95 -1.61
C THR A 80 3.75 12.17 -1.37
N LEU A 81 4.02 12.52 -0.11
CA LEU A 81 4.90 13.66 0.23
C LEU A 81 6.34 13.44 -0.23
N GLN A 82 6.87 12.22 -0.07
CA GLN A 82 8.23 11.87 -0.51
C GLN A 82 8.35 11.91 -2.04
N ILE A 83 7.36 11.38 -2.76
CA ILE A 83 7.32 11.40 -4.22
C ILE A 83 7.23 12.83 -4.73
N GLN A 84 6.39 13.69 -4.13
CA GLN A 84 6.32 15.10 -4.53
C GLN A 84 7.67 15.82 -4.42
N GLN A 85 8.46 15.48 -3.40
CA GLN A 85 9.82 16.02 -3.21
C GLN A 85 10.87 15.42 -4.15
N ALA A 86 10.60 14.26 -4.76
CA ALA A 86 11.49 13.64 -5.73
C ALA A 86 11.51 14.42 -7.06
N GLY A 87 12.61 14.32 -7.80
CA GLY A 87 12.73 14.92 -9.13
C GLY A 87 11.95 14.14 -10.21
N SER A 88 11.87 14.69 -11.41
CA SER A 88 11.27 14.01 -12.56
C SER A 88 12.06 12.77 -12.97
N LEU A 89 11.37 11.81 -13.60
CA LEU A 89 11.96 10.56 -14.06
C LEU A 89 12.32 10.63 -15.55
N GLY A 90 13.45 10.01 -15.91
CA GLY A 90 13.76 9.70 -17.30
C GLY A 90 12.89 8.54 -17.83
N ALA A 91 12.70 8.45 -19.14
CA ALA A 91 11.81 7.47 -19.78
C ALA A 91 12.08 6.00 -19.39
N ILE A 92 13.35 5.59 -19.32
CA ILE A 92 13.74 4.21 -18.94
C ILE A 92 13.32 3.91 -17.49
N ARG A 93 13.52 4.88 -16.59
CA ARG A 93 13.17 4.74 -15.16
C ARG A 93 11.65 4.76 -14.95
N ALA A 94 10.94 5.59 -15.71
CA ALA A 94 9.49 5.60 -15.72
C ALA A 94 8.89 4.24 -16.13
N ALA A 95 9.53 3.52 -17.07
CA ALA A 95 9.10 2.17 -17.43
C ALA A 95 9.26 1.15 -16.28
N ARG A 96 10.29 1.30 -15.44
CA ARG A 96 10.46 0.48 -14.23
C ARG A 96 9.44 0.83 -13.16
N LEU A 97 9.22 2.13 -12.91
CA LEU A 97 8.18 2.60 -12.00
C LEU A 97 6.80 2.05 -12.41
N ARG A 98 6.48 2.05 -13.71
CA ARG A 98 5.23 1.50 -14.23
C ARG A 98 4.99 0.07 -13.78
N ARG A 99 5.98 -0.82 -13.89
CA ARG A 99 5.81 -2.22 -13.46
C ARG A 99 5.49 -2.34 -11.96
N ILE A 100 6.00 -1.42 -11.14
CA ILE A 100 5.69 -1.37 -9.70
C ILE A 100 4.25 -0.88 -9.50
N THR A 101 3.84 0.16 -10.24
CA THR A 101 2.46 0.65 -10.22
C THR A 101 1.46 -0.40 -10.71
N ASP A 102 1.77 -1.17 -11.76
CA ASP A 102 0.95 -2.28 -12.26
C ASP A 102 0.72 -3.31 -11.13
N GLY A 103 1.77 -3.68 -10.39
CA GLY A 103 1.65 -4.60 -9.26
C GLY A 103 0.81 -4.03 -8.10
N LEU A 104 0.94 -2.73 -7.80
CA LEU A 104 0.10 -2.06 -6.81
C LEU A 104 -1.37 -2.00 -7.24
N LEU A 105 -1.64 -1.78 -8.53
CA LEU A 105 -2.98 -1.79 -9.11
C LEU A 105 -3.63 -3.16 -9.00
N ASP A 106 -2.91 -4.22 -9.38
CA ASP A 106 -3.38 -5.61 -9.26
C ASP A 106 -3.68 -5.99 -7.81
N GLN A 107 -2.78 -5.63 -6.89
CA GLN A 107 -2.94 -5.89 -5.47
C GLN A 107 -4.13 -5.12 -4.90
N THR A 108 -4.28 -3.83 -5.22
CA THR A 108 -5.43 -3.03 -4.75
C THR A 108 -6.75 -3.59 -5.29
N THR A 109 -6.77 -4.02 -6.55
CA THR A 109 -7.95 -4.66 -7.16
C THR A 109 -8.34 -5.94 -6.45
N THR A 110 -7.35 -6.78 -6.13
CA THR A 110 -7.55 -8.03 -5.38
C THR A 110 -8.10 -7.73 -3.98
N THR A 111 -7.47 -6.83 -3.23
CA THR A 111 -7.89 -6.47 -1.88
C THR A 111 -9.30 -5.88 -1.84
N VAL A 112 -9.67 -5.01 -2.80
CA VAL A 112 -11.03 -4.46 -2.89
C VAL A 112 -12.04 -5.55 -3.24
N SER A 113 -11.72 -6.45 -4.17
CA SER A 113 -12.56 -7.60 -4.52
C SER A 113 -12.79 -8.54 -3.33
N ASP A 114 -11.74 -8.84 -2.57
CA ASP A 114 -11.80 -9.68 -1.37
C ASP A 114 -12.61 -9.00 -0.26
N LEU A 115 -12.45 -7.68 -0.10
CA LEU A 115 -13.22 -6.90 0.86
C LEU A 115 -14.72 -6.97 0.52
N VAL A 116 -15.09 -6.71 -0.73
CA VAL A 116 -16.48 -6.84 -1.21
C VAL A 116 -17.03 -8.25 -0.99
N SER A 117 -16.22 -9.28 -1.25
CA SER A 117 -16.60 -10.68 -1.02
C SER A 117 -16.83 -10.99 0.47
N ARG A 118 -16.14 -10.27 1.37
CA ARG A 118 -16.31 -10.36 2.83
C ARG A 118 -17.40 -9.44 3.39
N LYS A 119 -18.10 -8.68 2.55
CA LYS A 119 -19.19 -7.78 2.98
C LYS A 119 -20.23 -8.46 3.90
N PRO A 120 -20.72 -9.70 3.64
CA PRO A 120 -21.70 -10.32 4.54
C PRO A 120 -21.18 -10.52 5.97
N VAL A 121 -19.88 -10.78 6.14
CA VAL A 121 -19.24 -10.91 7.46
C VAL A 121 -19.22 -9.57 8.19
N LEU A 122 -18.86 -8.50 7.48
CA LEU A 122 -18.84 -7.13 8.01
C LEU A 122 -20.24 -6.59 8.30
N ASP A 123 -21.23 -6.97 7.49
CA ASP A 123 -22.64 -6.62 7.70
C ASP A 123 -23.19 -7.27 8.98
N ASN A 124 -22.90 -8.56 9.19
CA ASN A 124 -23.29 -9.29 10.40
C ASN A 124 -22.64 -8.71 11.66
N LEU A 125 -21.44 -8.14 11.52
CA LEU A 125 -20.73 -7.44 12.59
C LEU A 125 -21.20 -5.98 12.78
N GLY A 126 -22.01 -5.44 11.88
CA GLY A 126 -22.45 -4.04 11.92
C GLY A 126 -21.35 -3.01 11.65
N VAL A 127 -20.21 -3.42 11.07
CA VAL A 127 -19.04 -2.55 10.81
C VAL A 127 -18.90 -2.12 9.35
N SER A 128 -19.83 -2.50 8.46
CA SER A 128 -19.80 -2.10 7.04
C SER A 128 -19.75 -0.59 6.81
N GLY A 129 -20.33 0.22 7.69
CA GLY A 129 -20.23 1.68 7.62
C GLY A 129 -18.80 2.20 7.87
N VAL A 130 -18.02 1.52 8.72
CA VAL A 130 -16.61 1.87 8.97
C VAL A 130 -15.76 1.47 7.76
N ALA A 131 -16.05 0.31 7.15
CA ALA A 131 -15.39 -0.10 5.91
C ALA A 131 -15.66 0.88 4.76
N LEU A 132 -16.90 1.39 4.65
CA LEU A 132 -17.27 2.43 3.68
C LEU A 132 -16.46 3.72 3.87
N ASP A 133 -16.39 4.24 5.10
CA ASP A 133 -15.62 5.45 5.41
C ASP A 133 -14.12 5.24 5.10
N SER A 134 -13.58 4.06 5.44
CA SER A 134 -12.20 3.69 5.13
C SER A 134 -11.92 3.65 3.63
N LEU A 135 -12.80 3.05 2.82
CA LEU A 135 -12.66 3.02 1.36
C LEU A 135 -12.70 4.42 0.75
N GLN A 136 -13.55 5.31 1.26
CA GLN A 136 -13.61 6.70 0.80
C GLN A 136 -12.32 7.47 1.10
N ARG A 137 -11.75 7.30 2.30
CA ARG A 137 -10.44 7.90 2.65
C ARG A 137 -9.31 7.34 1.81
N GLN A 138 -9.27 6.02 1.63
CA GLN A 138 -8.29 5.35 0.78
C GLN A 138 -8.40 5.82 -0.67
N LYS A 139 -9.60 6.08 -1.20
CA LYS A 139 -9.77 6.69 -2.53
C LYS A 139 -9.09 8.05 -2.60
N ILE A 140 -9.30 8.92 -1.62
CA ILE A 140 -8.70 10.27 -1.62
C ILE A 140 -7.16 10.19 -1.57
N SER A 141 -6.60 9.38 -0.66
CA SER A 141 -5.15 9.26 -0.52
C SER A 141 -4.49 8.60 -1.74
N THR A 142 -5.14 7.58 -2.31
CA THR A 142 -4.67 6.88 -3.52
C THR A 142 -4.70 7.80 -4.74
N MET A 143 -5.75 8.61 -4.92
CA MET A 143 -5.82 9.58 -6.02
C MET A 143 -4.77 10.69 -5.89
N ALA A 144 -4.43 11.08 -4.66
CA ALA A 144 -3.33 12.01 -4.43
C ALA A 144 -1.96 11.38 -4.76
N LEU A 145 -1.77 10.10 -4.43
CA LEU A 145 -0.56 9.35 -4.78
C LEU A 145 -0.40 9.22 -6.30
N THR A 146 -1.45 8.83 -7.03
CA THR A 146 -1.41 8.69 -8.49
C THR A 146 -1.15 10.02 -9.18
N ALA A 147 -1.78 11.11 -8.72
CA ALA A 147 -1.50 12.45 -9.23
C ALA A 147 -0.04 12.86 -9.00
N ALA A 148 0.53 12.58 -7.83
CA ALA A 148 1.93 12.85 -7.55
C ALA A 148 2.88 12.03 -8.45
N LEU A 149 2.52 10.78 -8.77
CA LEU A 149 3.28 9.94 -9.71
C LEU A 149 3.18 10.45 -11.16
N GLU A 150 2.00 10.86 -11.61
CA GLU A 150 1.77 11.44 -12.95
C GLU A 150 2.67 12.64 -13.21
N GLU A 151 2.87 13.51 -12.20
CA GLU A 151 3.77 14.66 -12.29
C GLU A 151 5.24 14.28 -12.50
N LYS A 152 5.65 13.07 -12.10
CA LYS A 152 7.04 12.59 -12.24
C LYS A 152 7.26 11.80 -13.53
N ILE A 153 6.19 11.35 -14.18
CA ILE A 153 6.25 10.57 -15.42
C ILE A 153 6.42 11.52 -16.62
N PRO A 154 7.36 11.24 -17.55
CA PRO A 154 7.52 12.04 -18.77
C PRO A 154 6.27 11.95 -19.65
N ARG A 155 6.01 12.97 -20.47
CA ARG A 155 4.83 13.07 -21.36
C ARG A 155 4.47 11.79 -22.13
N VAL A 156 5.46 11.03 -22.56
CA VAL A 156 5.27 9.77 -23.30
C VAL A 156 4.50 8.71 -22.48
N GLY A 157 4.63 8.72 -21.14
CA GLY A 157 3.94 7.80 -20.24
C GLY A 157 2.66 8.36 -19.60
N GLN A 158 2.36 9.66 -19.75
CA GLN A 158 1.23 10.30 -19.05
C GLN A 158 -0.12 9.69 -19.44
N ARG A 159 -0.35 9.43 -20.73
CA ARG A 159 -1.60 8.82 -21.20
C ARG A 159 -1.90 7.47 -20.52
N ILE A 160 -0.86 6.70 -20.25
CA ILE A 160 -0.97 5.38 -19.63
C ILE A 160 -1.24 5.54 -18.13
N ALA A 161 -0.52 6.45 -17.47
CA ALA A 161 -0.77 6.76 -16.06
C ALA A 161 -2.20 7.25 -15.82
N GLU A 162 -2.76 8.06 -16.73
CA GLU A 162 -4.16 8.48 -16.72
C GLU A 162 -5.13 7.30 -16.84
N GLU A 163 -4.82 6.31 -17.68
CA GLU A 163 -5.61 5.08 -17.84
C GLU A 163 -5.55 4.21 -16.57
N ASP A 164 -4.35 4.01 -16.01
CA ASP A 164 -4.15 3.26 -14.77
C ASP A 164 -4.89 3.92 -13.59
N ARG A 165 -4.84 5.26 -13.51
CA ARG A 165 -5.59 6.05 -12.53
C ARG A 165 -7.09 5.88 -12.69
N ALA A 166 -7.61 5.95 -13.91
CA ALA A 166 -9.04 5.78 -14.18
C ALA A 166 -9.51 4.36 -13.81
N GLN A 167 -8.71 3.34 -14.09
CA GLN A 167 -8.99 1.96 -13.69
C GLN A 167 -9.03 1.83 -12.16
N LEU A 168 -8.06 2.41 -11.46
CA LEU A 168 -7.99 2.38 -10.00
C LEU A 168 -9.18 3.12 -9.35
N GLU A 169 -9.54 4.28 -9.88
CA GLU A 169 -10.73 5.03 -9.47
C GLU A 169 -12.00 4.19 -9.62
N ASN A 170 -12.18 3.52 -10.76
CA ASN A 170 -13.33 2.68 -11.02
C ASN A 170 -13.41 1.48 -10.06
N VAL A 171 -12.29 0.80 -9.78
CA VAL A 171 -12.24 -0.31 -8.81
C VAL A 171 -12.66 0.15 -7.41
N LEU A 172 -12.13 1.29 -6.96
CA LEU A 172 -12.47 1.86 -5.66
C LEU A 172 -13.95 2.29 -5.61
N ASP A 173 -14.47 2.88 -6.68
CA ASP A 173 -15.88 3.27 -6.78
C ASP A 173 -16.82 2.06 -6.75
N GLN A 174 -16.44 0.95 -7.36
CA GLN A 174 -17.19 -0.30 -7.26
C GLN A 174 -17.22 -0.82 -5.83
N GLY A 175 -16.08 -0.80 -5.12
CA GLY A 175 -16.02 -1.14 -3.70
C GLY A 175 -16.91 -0.24 -2.84
N ILE A 176 -16.81 1.09 -3.02
CA ILE A 176 -17.65 2.08 -2.32
C ILE A 176 -19.13 1.83 -2.61
N ALA A 177 -19.51 1.59 -3.88
CA ALA A 177 -20.88 1.33 -4.27
C ALA A 177 -21.43 0.05 -3.61
N ALA A 178 -20.63 -1.02 -3.55
CA ALA A 178 -21.00 -2.26 -2.88
C ALA A 178 -21.30 -2.06 -1.39
N TYR A 179 -20.48 -1.26 -0.70
CA TYR A 179 -20.67 -0.95 0.73
C TYR A 179 -21.72 0.12 1.03
N SER A 180 -22.05 0.96 0.04
CA SER A 180 -23.10 1.97 0.17
C SER A 180 -24.51 1.36 0.16
N GLN A 181 -24.65 0.12 -0.32
CA GLN A 181 -25.93 -0.57 -0.22
C GLN A 181 -26.23 -0.93 1.25
N PRO A 182 -27.44 -0.60 1.75
CA PRO A 182 -27.85 -0.99 3.09
C PRO A 182 -27.62 -2.49 3.27
N ALA A 183 -27.08 -2.89 4.43
CA ALA A 183 -27.03 -4.29 4.79
C ALA A 183 -28.46 -4.82 4.65
N VAL A 184 -28.66 -5.77 3.73
CA VAL A 184 -29.92 -6.49 3.63
C VAL A 184 -30.00 -7.22 4.95
N GLN A 185 -30.76 -6.67 5.89
CA GLN A 185 -30.93 -7.29 7.19
C GLN A 185 -31.29 -8.73 6.89
N ALA A 186 -30.42 -9.66 7.31
CA ALA A 186 -30.70 -11.07 7.20
C ALA A 186 -32.06 -11.23 7.84
N VAL A 187 -33.08 -11.45 7.00
CA VAL A 187 -34.46 -11.58 7.46
C VAL A 187 -34.35 -12.58 8.59
N PRO A 188 -34.70 -12.20 9.84
CA PRO A 188 -34.45 -13.06 10.98
C PRO A 188 -34.99 -14.40 10.57
N VAL A 189 -34.10 -15.39 10.44
CA VAL A 189 -34.51 -16.75 10.15
C VAL A 189 -35.45 -17.02 11.28
N THR A 190 -36.74 -16.94 10.98
CA THR A 190 -37.79 -17.17 11.95
C THR A 190 -37.56 -18.64 12.16
N VAL A 191 -36.86 -18.95 13.24
CA VAL A 191 -36.70 -20.30 13.74
C VAL A 191 -38.12 -20.79 13.78
N ILE A 192 -38.49 -21.59 12.76
CA ILE A 192 -39.76 -22.28 12.76
C ILE A 192 -39.69 -23.02 14.08
N PRO A 193 -40.54 -22.69 15.07
CA PRO A 193 -40.48 -23.32 16.36
C PRO A 193 -40.45 -24.82 16.09
N ALA A 194 -39.40 -25.48 16.57
CA ALA A 194 -39.21 -26.91 16.38
C ALA A 194 -40.57 -27.56 16.62
N ALA A 195 -41.08 -28.24 15.57
CA ALA A 195 -42.36 -28.93 15.66
C ALA A 195 -42.35 -29.73 16.97
N ALA A 196 -43.39 -29.53 17.78
CA ALA A 196 -43.52 -30.20 19.07
C ALA A 196 -43.13 -31.67 18.92
N PRO A 197 -42.30 -32.22 19.83
CA PRO A 197 -41.85 -33.60 19.72
C PRO A 197 -43.06 -34.50 19.51
N ALA A 198 -43.03 -35.29 18.44
CA ALA A 198 -44.02 -36.31 18.20
C ALA A 198 -44.12 -37.19 19.47
N PRO A 199 -45.34 -37.59 19.89
CA PRO A 199 -45.54 -38.40 21.08
C PRO A 199 -44.66 -39.64 21.05
N ALA A 200 -44.04 -39.94 22.19
CA ALA A 200 -43.11 -41.04 22.37
C ALA A 200 -43.73 -42.36 21.85
N PRO A 201 -43.00 -43.14 21.03
CA PRO A 201 -43.43 -44.48 20.69
C PRO A 201 -43.51 -45.36 21.95
N VAL A 202 -44.64 -46.05 22.07
CA VAL A 202 -44.92 -47.04 23.12
C VAL A 202 -43.79 -48.09 23.14
N PRO A 203 -43.26 -48.47 24.32
CA PRO A 203 -42.13 -49.39 24.42
C PRO A 203 -42.49 -50.78 23.88
N ALA A 204 -41.77 -51.22 22.85
CA ALA A 204 -41.77 -52.61 22.42
C ALA A 204 -40.91 -53.46 23.38
N PRO A 205 -41.35 -54.69 23.74
CA PRO A 205 -40.59 -55.56 24.63
C PRO A 205 -39.37 -56.17 23.95
N GLY A 206 -38.20 -55.97 24.57
CA GLY A 206 -37.10 -56.93 24.59
C GLY A 206 -36.27 -57.08 23.31
N ILE A 207 -35.33 -56.16 23.08
CA ILE A 207 -34.10 -56.48 22.36
C ILE A 207 -32.93 -56.24 23.31
N VAL A 208 -32.23 -57.31 23.65
CA VAL A 208 -30.98 -57.32 24.40
C VAL A 208 -29.90 -56.63 23.55
N VAL A 209 -29.54 -55.40 23.92
CA VAL A 209 -28.42 -54.67 23.31
C VAL A 209 -27.12 -55.17 23.96
N PRO A 210 -26.09 -55.57 23.18
CA PRO A 210 -24.79 -56.00 23.69
C PRO A 210 -24.12 -54.89 24.52
N ALA A 211 -23.43 -55.30 25.58
CA ALA A 211 -22.71 -54.43 26.50
C ALA A 211 -21.77 -53.45 25.77
N ALA A 212 -21.89 -52.16 26.11
CA ALA A 212 -21.04 -51.11 25.61
C ALA A 212 -19.56 -51.36 26.02
N PRO A 213 -18.61 -51.25 25.09
CA PRO A 213 -17.19 -51.36 25.41
C PRO A 213 -16.76 -50.22 26.35
N ALA A 214 -15.96 -50.58 27.36
CA ALA A 214 -15.44 -49.66 28.36
C ALA A 214 -14.77 -48.44 27.71
N ALA A 215 -15.06 -47.26 28.26
CA ALA A 215 -14.45 -45.99 27.88
C ALA A 215 -12.93 -46.10 27.91
N GLY A 216 -12.32 -45.98 26.73
CA GLY A 216 -10.87 -45.93 26.58
C GLY A 216 -10.30 -44.77 27.37
N ALA A 217 -9.14 -45.02 28.00
CA ALA A 217 -8.36 -44.02 28.72
C ALA A 217 -8.12 -42.78 27.85
N PRO A 218 -8.07 -41.58 28.46
CA PRO A 218 -7.83 -40.34 27.73
C PRO A 218 -6.52 -40.43 26.93
N PRO A 219 -6.51 -40.01 25.65
CA PRO A 219 -5.30 -40.03 24.84
C PRO A 219 -4.22 -39.19 25.52
N ALA A 220 -3.02 -39.76 25.61
CA ALA A 220 -1.84 -39.08 26.12
C ALA A 220 -1.66 -37.75 25.38
N ALA A 221 -1.41 -36.68 26.13
CA ALA A 221 -1.21 -35.34 25.61
C ALA A 221 -0.22 -35.37 24.43
N ALA A 222 -0.65 -34.83 23.29
CA ALA A 222 0.20 -34.71 22.12
C ALA A 222 1.48 -33.95 22.50
N PRO A 223 2.67 -34.42 22.04
CA PRO A 223 3.93 -33.76 22.34
C PRO A 223 3.88 -32.31 21.88
N ALA A 224 4.30 -31.40 22.77
CA ALA A 224 4.38 -29.99 22.46
C ALA A 224 5.17 -29.77 21.15
N PRO A 225 4.69 -28.90 20.25
CA PRO A 225 5.39 -28.62 19.00
C PRO A 225 6.82 -28.19 19.30
N ALA A 226 7.78 -28.85 18.66
CA ALA A 226 9.20 -28.54 18.81
C ALA A 226 9.41 -27.05 18.51
N ALA A 227 10.12 -26.38 19.40
CA ALA A 227 10.48 -24.97 19.22
C ALA A 227 11.14 -24.80 17.84
N PRO A 228 10.73 -23.79 17.05
CA PRO A 228 11.31 -23.54 15.74
C PRO A 228 12.82 -23.38 15.89
N ALA A 229 13.57 -24.14 15.06
CA ALA A 229 15.02 -24.03 15.00
C ALA A 229 15.39 -22.55 14.76
N PRO A 230 16.44 -22.03 15.44
CA PRO A 230 16.89 -20.67 15.20
C PRO A 230 17.18 -20.48 13.71
N PRO A 231 16.77 -19.34 13.11
CA PRO A 231 17.00 -19.09 11.71
C PRO A 231 18.50 -19.22 11.40
N ALA A 232 18.81 -19.96 10.34
CA ALA A 232 20.16 -20.12 9.85
C ALA A 232 20.78 -18.72 9.67
N ALA A 233 21.99 -18.53 10.22
CA ALA A 233 22.70 -17.27 10.12
C ALA A 233 22.74 -16.82 8.65
N ALA A 234 22.33 -15.58 8.40
CA ALA A 234 22.35 -15.01 7.07
C ALA A 234 23.76 -15.16 6.46
N PRO A 235 23.87 -15.55 5.18
CA PRO A 235 25.17 -15.66 4.52
C PRO A 235 25.91 -14.32 4.63
N ALA A 236 27.19 -14.39 5.01
CA ALA A 236 28.03 -13.22 5.15
C ALA A 236 27.99 -12.40 3.83
N PRO A 237 27.87 -11.06 3.93
CA PRO A 237 27.83 -10.22 2.75
C PRO A 237 29.08 -10.47 1.89
N PRO A 238 28.95 -10.54 0.55
CA PRO A 238 30.09 -10.70 -0.33
C PRO A 238 31.10 -9.57 -0.06
N ALA A 239 32.38 -9.94 0.07
CA ALA A 239 33.46 -8.99 0.31
C ALA A 239 33.42 -7.88 -0.75
N ALA A 240 33.47 -6.63 -0.28
CA ALA A 240 33.44 -5.45 -1.14
C ALA A 240 34.53 -5.56 -2.22
N ALA A 241 34.12 -5.40 -3.48
CA ALA A 241 35.03 -5.39 -4.61
C ALA A 241 36.12 -4.31 -4.41
N PRO A 242 37.37 -4.58 -4.79
CA PRO A 242 38.45 -3.61 -4.67
C PRO A 242 38.09 -2.33 -5.44
N PRO A 243 38.48 -1.14 -4.93
CA PRO A 243 38.19 0.13 -5.58
C PRO A 243 38.76 0.14 -7.00
N ALA A 244 37.91 0.47 -7.97
CA ALA A 244 38.31 0.64 -9.36
C ALA A 244 39.39 1.72 -9.47
N ALA A 245 40.44 1.42 -10.23
CA ALA A 245 41.56 2.33 -10.48
C ALA A 245 41.06 3.68 -11.02
N ALA A 246 41.64 4.76 -10.49
CA ALA A 246 41.32 6.12 -10.88
C ALA A 246 41.48 6.32 -12.40
N PRO A 247 40.50 6.96 -13.09
CA PRO A 247 40.60 7.22 -14.51
C PRO A 247 41.77 8.16 -14.80
N ALA A 248 42.59 7.78 -15.78
CA ALA A 248 43.70 8.58 -16.28
C ALA A 248 43.20 9.93 -16.81
N ALA A 249 43.96 10.98 -16.52
CA ALA A 249 43.66 12.35 -16.93
C ALA A 249 43.52 12.46 -18.47
N PRO A 250 42.52 13.20 -18.97
CA PRO A 250 42.35 13.40 -20.41
C PRO A 250 43.52 14.23 -20.98
N PRO A 251 43.97 13.94 -22.22
CA PRO A 251 44.98 14.75 -22.90
C PRO A 251 44.44 16.15 -23.20
N ALA A 252 45.33 17.15 -23.08
CA ALA A 252 45.04 18.55 -23.32
C ALA A 252 44.52 18.80 -24.75
N ALA A 253 43.37 19.49 -24.84
CA ALA A 253 42.75 19.86 -26.11
C ALA A 253 43.57 20.93 -26.84
N ALA A 254 43.86 20.67 -28.12
CA ALA A 254 44.45 21.64 -29.03
C ALA A 254 43.45 22.77 -29.37
N VAL A 255 43.98 23.98 -29.51
CA VAL A 255 43.28 25.21 -29.88
C VAL A 255 42.74 25.09 -31.32
N PRO A 256 41.45 25.37 -31.59
CA PRO A 256 40.94 25.42 -32.96
C PRO A 256 41.24 26.77 -33.61
N ALA A 257 41.73 26.71 -34.85
CA ALA A 257 41.89 27.85 -35.75
C ALA A 257 40.55 28.28 -36.34
N ASP A 258 40.42 29.59 -36.51
CA ASP A 258 39.30 30.34 -37.08
C ASP A 258 39.18 30.11 -38.60
N PRO A 259 38.00 29.72 -39.14
CA PRO A 259 37.78 29.71 -40.58
C PRO A 259 36.58 30.58 -40.97
N ASN A 260 36.73 31.89 -40.85
CA ASN A 260 35.93 32.85 -41.59
C ASN A 260 36.28 32.84 -43.10
N ALA A 261 35.89 31.77 -43.79
CA ALA A 261 36.04 31.64 -45.24
C ALA A 261 34.76 31.08 -45.89
N GLN A 262 33.88 31.98 -46.33
CA GLN A 262 33.05 31.80 -47.54
C GLN A 262 33.95 31.99 -48.78
N PRO A 263 33.63 31.49 -50.01
CA PRO A 263 32.28 31.38 -50.57
C PRO A 263 32.00 30.18 -51.53
N SER A 264 30.78 30.21 -52.08
CA SER A 264 30.36 29.77 -53.41
C SER A 264 29.48 28.52 -53.52
N ALA A 265 28.34 28.76 -54.16
CA ALA A 265 27.29 27.83 -54.53
C ALA A 265 27.70 26.90 -55.69
N GLU A 266 27.20 25.67 -55.70
CA GLU A 266 26.54 25.07 -56.87
C GLU A 266 25.88 23.72 -56.47
N GLN A 267 24.57 23.61 -56.67
CA GLN A 267 23.82 22.36 -56.88
C GLN A 267 23.94 22.01 -58.39
N PRO A 268 23.63 20.79 -58.94
CA PRO A 268 22.81 19.72 -58.35
C PRO A 268 23.17 18.25 -58.72
N ALA A 269 22.38 17.34 -58.10
CA ALA A 269 21.84 16.08 -58.63
C ALA A 269 22.68 14.77 -58.68
N ALA A 270 21.93 13.71 -58.37
CA ALA A 270 22.07 12.31 -58.77
C ALA A 270 23.05 11.40 -58.00
N GLY A 271 22.52 10.21 -57.65
CA GLY A 271 23.32 9.02 -57.40
C GLY A 271 23.20 8.47 -55.99
N TRP A 272 22.23 7.58 -55.79
CA TRP A 272 22.36 6.53 -54.78
C TRP A 272 23.40 5.52 -55.27
N PRO A 273 24.33 5.09 -54.42
CA PRO A 273 24.87 3.74 -54.54
C PRO A 273 24.62 2.93 -53.27
N GLU A 274 24.03 1.76 -53.51
CA GLU A 274 24.23 0.51 -52.80
C GLU A 274 25.63 0.39 -52.19
N ALA A 275 25.73 0.15 -50.87
CA ALA A 275 27.00 -0.16 -50.23
C ALA A 275 26.86 -1.35 -49.27
N ALA A 276 27.62 -2.37 -49.65
CA ALA A 276 27.89 -3.61 -48.97
C ALA A 276 28.24 -3.50 -47.48
N ASN A 277 27.83 -4.55 -46.76
CA ASN A 277 28.41 -5.07 -45.52
C ASN A 277 29.94 -5.19 -45.63
N PRO A 278 30.72 -4.93 -44.55
CA PRO A 278 31.44 -6.09 -44.00
C PRO A 278 31.72 -6.07 -42.48
N THR A 279 31.91 -7.31 -41.99
CA THR A 279 32.85 -7.77 -40.95
C THR A 279 32.55 -7.54 -39.45
N GLN A 280 32.17 -8.65 -38.84
CA GLN A 280 32.20 -8.98 -37.42
C GLN A 280 33.62 -9.47 -37.03
N PRO A 281 34.23 -9.01 -35.92
CA PRO A 281 35.49 -9.57 -35.45
C PRO A 281 35.27 -10.75 -34.47
N GLU A 282 36.19 -11.71 -34.61
CA GLU A 282 36.41 -12.96 -33.91
C GLU A 282 36.86 -12.76 -32.43
N PRO A 283 36.54 -13.67 -31.48
CA PRO A 283 36.97 -13.54 -30.08
C PRO A 283 38.32 -14.21 -29.83
N ALA A 284 39.29 -13.44 -29.30
CA ALA A 284 40.59 -13.94 -28.87
C ALA A 284 40.53 -14.64 -27.50
N ALA A 285 41.20 -15.79 -27.43
CA ALA A 285 41.31 -16.67 -26.29
C ALA A 285 42.30 -16.17 -25.20
N GLY A 286 42.00 -16.55 -23.95
CA GLY A 286 43.00 -16.99 -22.97
C GLY A 286 43.66 -15.92 -22.08
N ALA A 287 43.21 -15.84 -20.82
CA ALA A 287 43.99 -15.26 -19.73
C ALA A 287 44.14 -16.28 -18.57
N PRO A 288 45.31 -16.35 -17.91
CA PRO A 288 45.64 -17.40 -16.95
C PRO A 288 45.00 -17.21 -15.56
N ALA A 289 44.79 -18.32 -14.86
CA ALA A 289 44.15 -18.40 -13.55
C ALA A 289 45.02 -17.79 -12.43
N SER A 290 44.40 -16.93 -11.61
CA SER A 290 44.99 -16.32 -10.40
C SER A 290 44.99 -17.29 -9.21
N PRO A 291 45.98 -17.21 -8.30
CA PRO A 291 46.09 -18.09 -7.14
C PRO A 291 45.06 -17.76 -6.04
N PRO A 292 44.72 -18.74 -5.18
CA PRO A 292 43.71 -18.57 -4.13
C PRO A 292 44.22 -17.68 -2.97
N PRO A 293 43.36 -16.79 -2.42
CA PRO A 293 43.73 -15.92 -1.32
C PRO A 293 43.77 -16.67 0.03
N ALA A 294 44.72 -16.27 0.88
CA ALA A 294 44.95 -16.81 2.21
C ALA A 294 43.78 -16.53 3.18
N ALA A 295 43.51 -17.48 4.07
CA ALA A 295 42.39 -17.46 5.02
C ALA A 295 42.52 -16.31 6.04
N ALA A 296 41.43 -15.54 6.18
CA ALA A 296 41.32 -14.44 7.14
C ALA A 296 41.07 -14.94 8.58
N PRO A 297 41.58 -14.24 9.61
CA PRO A 297 41.41 -14.63 11.02
C PRO A 297 39.96 -14.47 11.49
N ALA A 298 39.54 -15.39 12.37
CA ALA A 298 38.18 -15.47 12.89
C ALA A 298 37.78 -14.24 13.73
N PRO A 299 36.55 -13.71 13.58
CA PRO A 299 36.08 -12.56 14.33
C PRO A 299 35.80 -12.89 15.79
N ALA A 300 36.11 -11.93 16.67
CA ALA A 300 35.88 -11.99 18.11
C ALA A 300 34.37 -12.03 18.46
N PRO A 301 33.98 -12.70 19.56
CA PRO A 301 32.59 -12.83 19.95
C PRO A 301 31.97 -11.48 20.37
N PRO A 302 30.68 -11.25 20.07
CA PRO A 302 29.98 -10.02 20.42
C PRO A 302 29.75 -9.90 21.93
N ALA A 303 29.89 -8.67 22.44
CA ALA A 303 29.66 -8.33 23.84
C ALA A 303 28.17 -8.49 24.22
N ALA A 304 27.93 -8.99 25.44
CA ALA A 304 26.60 -9.27 25.98
C ALA A 304 25.73 -8.00 26.05
N ALA A 305 24.49 -8.11 25.58
CA ALA A 305 23.50 -7.03 25.60
C ALA A 305 23.05 -6.72 27.05
N PRO A 306 22.84 -5.42 27.38
CA PRO A 306 22.35 -5.02 28.70
C PRO A 306 20.90 -5.44 28.93
N ALA A 307 20.59 -5.79 30.18
CA ALA A 307 19.27 -6.26 30.61
C ALA A 307 18.16 -5.19 30.41
N PRO A 308 16.93 -5.60 30.07
CA PRO A 308 15.82 -4.68 29.83
C PRO A 308 15.37 -3.97 31.11
N ALA A 309 15.11 -2.68 31.00
CA ALA A 309 14.58 -1.85 32.07
C ALA A 309 13.13 -2.24 32.45
N PRO A 310 12.72 -2.09 33.72
CA PRO A 310 11.37 -2.45 34.18
C PRO A 310 10.29 -1.57 33.54
N ALA A 311 9.18 -2.20 33.17
CA ALA A 311 8.03 -1.54 32.54
C ALA A 311 7.35 -0.53 33.50
N PRO A 312 6.87 0.63 32.99
CA PRO A 312 6.15 1.61 33.79
C PRO A 312 4.77 1.11 34.22
N ALA A 313 4.39 1.41 35.46
CA ALA A 313 3.10 1.04 36.04
C ALA A 313 1.94 1.75 35.33
N VAL A 314 0.99 0.96 34.82
CA VAL A 314 -0.25 1.43 34.20
C VAL A 314 -1.21 1.95 35.29
N PRO A 315 -1.76 3.17 35.16
CA PRO A 315 -2.75 3.69 36.10
C PRO A 315 -4.08 2.93 35.98
N VAL A 316 -4.65 2.57 37.13
CA VAL A 316 -5.95 1.90 37.26
C VAL A 316 -7.07 2.84 36.81
N ALA A 317 -7.88 2.39 35.85
CA ALA A 317 -9.02 3.13 35.32
C ALA A 317 -10.14 3.26 36.37
N VAL A 318 -10.57 4.49 36.64
CA VAL A 318 -11.72 4.81 37.49
C VAL A 318 -13.01 4.47 36.73
N VAL A 319 -13.82 3.58 37.29
CA VAL A 319 -15.14 3.21 36.77
C VAL A 319 -16.12 4.38 36.97
N PRO A 320 -16.78 4.91 35.92
CA PRO A 320 -17.78 5.96 36.08
C PRO A 320 -19.11 5.39 36.62
N ALA A 321 -19.75 6.14 37.52
CA ALA A 321 -21.00 5.78 38.16
C ALA A 321 -22.20 5.75 37.18
N PRO A 322 -23.11 4.77 37.29
CA PRO A 322 -24.29 4.66 36.43
C PRO A 322 -25.44 5.49 36.99
N ASN A 323 -25.61 6.74 36.53
CA ASN A 323 -26.89 7.46 36.41
C ASN A 323 -26.66 8.96 36.22
N SER A 324 -26.49 9.40 34.98
CA SER A 324 -26.68 10.81 34.62
C SER A 324 -27.80 10.90 33.59
N PRO A 325 -28.89 11.66 33.85
CA PRO A 325 -29.98 11.81 32.90
C PRO A 325 -29.51 12.53 31.62
N PRO A 326 -30.13 12.23 30.46
CA PRO A 326 -29.70 12.81 29.19
C PRO A 326 -29.93 14.33 29.16
N PRO A 327 -29.02 15.09 28.53
CA PRO A 327 -29.19 16.53 28.36
C PRO A 327 -30.40 16.82 27.46
N GLN A 328 -31.32 17.65 27.95
CA GLN A 328 -32.43 18.16 27.15
C GLN A 328 -31.89 19.13 26.09
N VAL A 329 -32.07 18.79 24.82
CA VAL A 329 -31.70 19.62 23.69
C VAL A 329 -32.83 20.62 23.43
N THR A 330 -32.63 21.87 23.80
CA THR A 330 -33.51 22.98 23.40
C THR A 330 -33.30 23.28 21.91
N PRO A 331 -34.34 23.27 21.06
CA PRO A 331 -34.19 23.58 19.65
C PRO A 331 -33.86 25.07 19.44
N PRO A 332 -32.90 25.42 18.55
CA PRO A 332 -32.61 26.81 18.23
C PRO A 332 -33.78 27.44 17.46
N ALA A 333 -34.31 28.52 18.01
CA ALA A 333 -35.30 29.34 17.35
C ALA A 333 -34.71 30.05 16.11
N GLY A 334 -35.42 29.96 14.98
CA GLY A 334 -35.47 31.01 13.97
C GLY A 334 -34.33 31.07 12.95
N ARG A 335 -34.53 30.44 11.78
CA ARG A 335 -33.83 30.82 10.54
C ARG A 335 -34.69 30.63 9.28
N GLY A 336 -35.90 31.14 9.31
CA GLY A 336 -36.76 31.23 8.13
C GLY A 336 -36.84 32.65 7.61
N ASP A 337 -35.84 33.17 6.87
CA ASP A 337 -36.06 34.40 6.08
C ASP A 337 -35.01 34.77 5.00
N ARG A 338 -34.48 33.82 4.22
CA ARG A 338 -33.54 34.15 3.11
C ARG A 338 -33.84 33.54 1.74
N ARG A 339 -35.10 33.16 1.47
CA ARG A 339 -35.48 32.50 0.19
C ARG A 339 -36.30 33.36 -0.80
N ARG A 340 -36.20 34.69 -0.78
CA ARG A 340 -36.85 35.56 -1.78
C ARG A 340 -35.97 36.71 -2.27
N LYS A 341 -34.85 36.45 -2.97
CA LYS A 341 -34.23 37.52 -3.80
C LYS A 341 -33.29 37.08 -4.93
N LYS A 342 -33.51 35.94 -5.59
CA LYS A 342 -32.66 35.53 -6.73
C LYS A 342 -33.45 34.88 -7.88
N LYS A 343 -34.49 35.57 -8.37
CA LYS A 343 -35.26 35.13 -9.55
C LYS A 343 -35.64 36.28 -10.50
N ALA A 344 -34.73 37.24 -10.72
CA ALA A 344 -34.97 38.40 -11.58
C ALA A 344 -33.82 38.75 -12.54
N GLY A 345 -32.85 37.86 -12.79
CA GLY A 345 -31.61 38.24 -13.49
C GLY A 345 -31.15 37.36 -14.66
N ALA A 346 -31.97 36.46 -15.19
CA ALA A 346 -31.52 35.57 -16.27
C ALA A 346 -32.62 35.39 -17.33
N ASN A 347 -32.95 36.46 -18.06
CA ASN A 347 -33.75 36.38 -19.28
C ASN A 347 -33.43 37.49 -20.31
N ILE A 348 -32.16 37.90 -20.46
CA ILE A 348 -31.77 39.01 -21.37
C ILE A 348 -30.68 38.60 -22.39
N LEU A 349 -30.44 37.30 -22.64
CA LEU A 349 -29.33 36.88 -23.52
C LEU A 349 -29.74 35.93 -24.65
N ASN A 350 -30.97 36.00 -25.15
CA ASN A 350 -31.41 35.16 -26.27
C ASN A 350 -32.11 35.93 -27.41
N SER A 351 -31.67 37.15 -27.74
CA SER A 351 -32.34 37.98 -28.77
C SER A 351 -31.39 38.76 -29.70
N ALA A 352 -30.19 38.25 -29.97
CA ALA A 352 -29.22 38.92 -30.86
C ALA A 352 -28.65 37.99 -31.94
N GLN A 353 -29.47 37.10 -32.49
CA GLN A 353 -29.19 36.42 -33.76
C GLN A 353 -30.48 36.26 -34.57
N GLU A 354 -30.91 37.34 -35.20
CA GLU A 354 -31.63 37.38 -36.48
C GLU A 354 -31.38 38.75 -37.13
#